data_AF-A0A9D6S892-F1
#
_entry.id   AF-A0A9D6S892-F1
#
_cell.length_a   1.000
_cell.length_b   1.000
_cell.length_c   1.000
_cell.angle_alpha   90.00
_cell.angle_beta   90.00
_cell.angle_gamma   90.00
#
_symmetry.space_group_name_H-M   'P 1'
#
loop_
_entity.id
_entity.type
_entity.pdbx_description
1 polymer ?
#
loop_
_entity_poly.entity_id
_entity_poly.type
_entity_poly.pdbx_seq_one_letter_code
_entity_poly.pdbx_strand_id
1 'polypeptide(L)'
;MKRTHLILTGLSATIVLLSLNRLTPFTQTLLQPYDYLRWMDLLAMIPIPLASVILYYLLKNEIVKDSLLRKTTLYVVLNLFLITGIYLFAAGSGTHEFANYLHFKFCRADITSALCKIIIYNDDQFSHYVYYIGFILLNISLMFLEYFVPRSKDVSQKNLFFITLNSLVIALGIFANLAFEEAFLDLFFFGVVMLLSLYLLFKDRKKVFRLPVLYYFASSYTVGIVSTIVYKLATGTPF
;
A
#
# COMPACT_ATOMS: atom_id res chain seq x y z
N MET A 1 20.10 5.19 -8.20
CA MET A 1 18.98 5.01 -9.15
C MET A 1 18.74 3.57 -9.55
N LYS A 2 19.74 2.80 -10.04
CA LYS A 2 19.51 1.37 -10.41
C LYS A 2 18.82 0.56 -9.30
N ARG A 3 19.31 0.65 -8.05
CA ARG A 3 18.71 -0.02 -6.88
C ARG A 3 17.29 0.48 -6.58
N THR A 4 17.08 1.79 -6.57
CA THR A 4 15.75 2.40 -6.39
C THR A 4 14.76 1.86 -7.43
N HIS A 5 15.11 1.87 -8.72
CA HIS A 5 14.25 1.31 -9.77
C HIS A 5 13.95 -0.16 -9.53
N LEU A 6 14.94 -0.97 -9.18
CA LEU A 6 14.73 -2.39 -8.90
C LEU A 6 13.73 -2.60 -7.75
N ILE A 7 13.87 -1.83 -6.66
CA ILE A 7 12.97 -1.93 -5.50
C ILE A 7 11.55 -1.47 -5.87
N LEU A 8 11.39 -0.35 -6.58
CA LEU A 8 10.08 0.16 -7.03
C LEU A 8 9.39 -0.80 -8.02
N THR A 9 10.17 -1.40 -8.93
CA THR A 9 9.68 -2.47 -9.81
C THR A 9 9.24 -3.69 -9.01
N GLY A 10 9.99 -4.07 -7.96
CA GLY A 10 9.57 -5.10 -7.02
C GLY A 10 8.22 -4.78 -6.37
N LEU A 11 8.02 -3.55 -5.90
CA LEU A 11 6.74 -3.12 -5.29
C LEU A 11 5.59 -3.22 -6.30
N SER A 12 5.83 -2.76 -7.52
CA SER A 12 4.85 -2.89 -8.62
C SER A 12 4.52 -4.34 -8.93
N ALA A 13 5.53 -5.21 -8.92
CA ALA A 13 5.34 -6.65 -9.11
C ALA A 13 4.50 -7.26 -7.97
N THR A 14 4.68 -6.82 -6.72
CA THR A 14 3.82 -7.32 -5.62
C THR A 14 2.35 -6.96 -5.82
N ILE A 15 2.05 -5.77 -6.36
CA ILE A 15 0.68 -5.38 -6.71
C ILE A 15 0.14 -6.22 -7.86
N VAL A 16 0.91 -6.39 -8.94
CA VAL A 16 0.48 -7.23 -10.08
C VAL A 16 0.21 -8.67 -9.62
N LEU A 17 1.09 -9.25 -8.79
CA LEU A 17 0.90 -10.60 -8.25
C LEU A 17 -0.36 -10.68 -7.38
N LEU A 18 -0.62 -9.67 -6.55
CA LEU A 18 -1.84 -9.60 -5.74
C LEU A 18 -3.09 -9.50 -6.62
N SER A 19 -3.08 -8.65 -7.65
CA SER A 19 -4.20 -8.51 -8.59
C SER A 19 -4.45 -9.83 -9.33
N LEU A 20 -3.41 -10.52 -9.80
CA LEU A 20 -3.55 -11.84 -10.41
C LEU A 20 -4.11 -12.86 -9.41
N ASN A 21 -3.65 -12.83 -8.17
CA ASN A 21 -4.15 -13.71 -7.10
C ASN A 21 -5.63 -13.47 -6.79
N ARG A 22 -6.13 -12.23 -6.90
CA ARG A 22 -7.53 -11.88 -6.62
C ARG A 22 -8.47 -12.08 -7.81
N LEU A 23 -8.00 -11.74 -9.02
CA LEU A 23 -8.85 -11.65 -10.21
C LEU A 23 -8.87 -12.94 -11.05
N THR A 24 -8.02 -13.92 -10.72
CA THR A 24 -7.98 -15.20 -11.44
C THR A 24 -8.53 -16.35 -10.59
N PRO A 25 -9.09 -17.40 -11.20
CA PRO A 25 -9.60 -18.55 -10.47
C PRO A 25 -8.50 -19.48 -9.92
N PHE A 26 -7.23 -19.23 -10.25
CA PHE A 26 -6.13 -20.17 -10.00
C PHE A 26 -5.87 -20.47 -8.51
N THR A 27 -6.22 -19.54 -7.63
CA THR A 27 -5.92 -19.63 -6.19
C THR A 27 -7.19 -19.74 -5.33
N GLN A 28 -8.34 -20.03 -5.94
CA GLN A 28 -9.61 -20.18 -5.22
C GLN A 28 -9.80 -21.55 -4.54
N THR A 29 -8.89 -22.50 -4.79
CA THR A 29 -8.94 -23.84 -4.20
C THR A 29 -8.56 -23.84 -2.71
N LEU A 30 -9.13 -24.78 -1.96
CA LEU A 30 -8.94 -24.90 -0.51
C LEU A 30 -7.68 -25.68 -0.16
N LEU A 31 -7.00 -25.24 0.90
CA LEU A 31 -5.80 -25.87 1.44
C LEU A 31 -6.15 -27.08 2.32
N GLN A 32 -5.65 -28.24 1.90
CA GLN A 32 -5.80 -29.51 2.60
C GLN A 32 -4.89 -29.60 3.85
N PRO A 33 -5.22 -30.46 4.84
CA PRO A 33 -6.34 -31.41 4.88
C PRO A 33 -7.63 -30.87 5.54
N TYR A 34 -7.59 -29.66 6.10
CA TYR A 34 -8.70 -29.15 6.93
C TYR A 34 -9.54 -28.08 6.25
N ASP A 35 -9.24 -27.76 4.98
CA ASP A 35 -9.81 -26.60 4.30
C ASP A 35 -9.72 -25.37 5.23
N TYR A 36 -8.51 -25.01 5.66
CA TYR A 36 -8.33 -23.98 6.68
C TYR A 36 -8.18 -22.57 6.09
N LEU A 37 -7.84 -22.48 4.81
CA LEU A 37 -7.74 -21.26 4.00
C LEU A 37 -7.87 -21.61 2.51
N ARG A 38 -8.11 -20.62 1.64
CA ARG A 38 -7.86 -20.74 0.20
C ARG A 38 -6.40 -20.38 -0.10
N TRP A 39 -5.87 -20.84 -1.23
CA TRP A 39 -4.56 -20.38 -1.71
C TRP A 39 -4.48 -18.86 -1.82
N MET A 40 -5.57 -18.23 -2.27
CA MET A 40 -5.69 -16.79 -2.41
C MET A 40 -5.43 -16.08 -1.09
N ASP A 41 -6.08 -16.54 -0.02
CA ASP A 41 -5.96 -15.97 1.33
C ASP A 41 -4.53 -16.16 1.84
N LEU A 42 -3.95 -17.36 1.72
CA LEU A 42 -2.59 -17.63 2.18
C LEU A 42 -1.54 -16.73 1.48
N LEU A 43 -1.66 -16.58 0.15
CA LEU A 43 -0.72 -15.78 -0.65
C LEU A 43 -0.86 -14.28 -0.34
N ALA A 44 -2.08 -13.80 -0.18
CA ALA A 44 -2.37 -12.42 0.20
C ALA A 44 -2.03 -12.12 1.67
N MET A 45 -1.95 -13.16 2.52
CA MET A 45 -1.64 -13.05 3.95
C MET A 45 -0.15 -13.04 4.24
N ILE A 46 0.63 -13.89 3.57
CA ILE A 46 2.03 -14.16 3.94
C ILE A 46 3.03 -13.62 2.90
N PRO A 47 3.22 -14.26 1.72
CA PRO A 47 4.32 -13.93 0.85
C PRO A 47 4.21 -12.54 0.24
N ILE A 48 3.01 -12.08 -0.13
CA ILE A 48 2.82 -10.78 -0.76
C ILE A 48 3.10 -9.65 0.24
N PRO A 49 2.43 -9.58 1.41
CA PRO A 49 2.74 -8.56 2.43
C PRO A 49 4.20 -8.59 2.88
N LEU A 50 4.79 -9.78 3.07
CA LEU A 50 6.19 -9.92 3.45
C LEU A 50 7.12 -9.34 2.39
N ALA A 51 6.90 -9.66 1.11
CA ALA A 51 7.68 -9.11 0.01
C ALA A 51 7.58 -7.58 -0.02
N SER A 52 6.37 -7.02 0.12
CA SER A 52 6.16 -5.57 0.19
C SER A 52 6.92 -4.94 1.37
N VAL A 53 6.85 -5.52 2.58
CA VAL A 53 7.58 -5.03 3.76
C VAL A 53 9.09 -5.07 3.55
N ILE A 54 9.63 -6.16 3.00
CA ILE A 54 11.07 -6.27 2.70
C ILE A 54 11.48 -5.16 1.72
N LEU A 55 10.69 -4.93 0.66
CA LEU A 55 10.98 -3.89 -0.32
C LEU A 55 10.89 -2.48 0.28
N TYR A 56 9.90 -2.21 1.15
CA TYR A 56 9.82 -0.95 1.92
C TYR A 56 11.05 -0.75 2.80
N TYR A 57 11.50 -1.79 3.50
CA TYR A 57 12.70 -1.75 4.34
C TYR A 57 13.98 -1.51 3.52
N LEU A 58 14.12 -2.18 2.36
CA LEU A 58 15.23 -1.96 1.43
C LEU A 58 15.22 -0.53 0.87
N LEU A 59 14.03 0.00 0.55
CA LEU A 59 13.86 1.37 0.06
C LEU A 59 14.28 2.39 1.12
N LYS A 60 13.82 2.20 2.36
CA LYS A 60 14.26 3.00 3.51
C LYS A 60 15.78 3.02 3.62
N ASN A 61 16.43 1.86 3.57
CA ASN A 61 17.88 1.75 3.69
C ASN A 61 18.63 2.43 2.54
N GLU A 62 18.10 2.39 1.32
CA GLU A 62 18.64 3.12 0.17
C GLU A 62 18.49 4.64 0.32
N ILE A 63 17.35 5.13 0.84
CA ILE A 63 17.11 6.57 1.10
C ILE A 63 18.11 7.12 2.11
N VAL A 64 18.26 6.45 3.26
CA VAL A 64 19.10 6.96 4.34
C VAL A 64 20.58 6.60 4.19
N LYS A 65 20.98 6.02 3.05
CA LYS A 65 22.37 5.57 2.84
C LYS A 65 23.34 6.74 3.03
N ASP A 66 24.35 6.54 3.87
CA ASP A 66 25.42 7.51 4.17
C ASP A 66 24.94 8.87 4.76
N SER A 67 23.71 8.92 5.29
CA SER A 67 23.12 10.15 5.83
C SER A 67 23.45 10.38 7.31
N LEU A 68 23.79 11.64 7.66
CA LEU A 68 23.95 12.08 9.05
C LEU A 68 22.63 12.00 9.85
N LEU A 69 21.47 11.99 9.17
CA LEU A 69 20.16 11.87 9.81
C LEU A 69 20.09 10.61 10.70
N ARG A 70 20.81 9.54 10.36
CA ARG A 70 20.83 8.28 11.13
C ARG A 70 21.20 8.43 12.60
N LYS A 71 21.90 9.51 12.97
CA LYS A 71 22.33 9.80 14.34
C LYS A 71 21.36 10.70 15.12
N THR A 72 20.23 11.06 14.53
CA THR A 72 19.28 12.04 15.09
C THR A 72 18.07 11.35 15.73
N THR A 73 17.45 12.03 16.70
CA THR A 73 16.17 11.60 17.31
C THR A 73 15.06 11.49 16.26
N LEU A 74 15.04 12.37 15.25
CA LEU A 74 14.06 12.32 14.17
C LEU A 74 14.13 10.99 13.41
N TYR A 75 15.33 10.46 13.12
CA TYR A 75 15.48 9.14 12.50
C TYR A 75 14.94 8.02 13.40
N VAL A 76 15.14 8.11 14.72
CA VAL A 76 14.58 7.15 15.67
C VAL A 76 13.05 7.17 15.61
N VAL A 77 12.43 8.36 15.68
CA VAL A 77 10.96 8.52 15.58
C VAL A 77 10.43 7.98 14.26
N LEU A 78 11.06 8.30 13.13
CA LEU A 78 10.63 7.80 11.82
C LEU A 78 10.80 6.28 11.68
N ASN A 79 11.81 5.68 12.31
CA ASN A 79 11.92 4.21 12.36
C ASN A 79 10.89 3.58 13.28
N LEU A 80 10.54 4.22 14.41
CA LEU A 80 9.44 3.74 15.25
C LEU A 80 8.14 3.74 14.46
N PHE A 81 7.85 4.82 13.71
CA PHE A 81 6.70 4.85 12.80
C PHE A 81 6.77 3.74 11.76
N LEU A 82 7.93 3.50 11.14
CA LEU A 82 8.10 2.40 10.19
C LEU A 82 7.82 1.04 10.84
N ILE A 83 8.40 0.75 12.01
CA ILE A 83 8.24 -0.55 12.70
C ILE A 83 6.79 -0.75 13.15
N THR A 84 6.17 0.26 13.76
CA THR A 84 4.75 0.23 14.11
C THR A 84 3.89 0.04 12.86
N GLY A 85 4.23 0.74 11.77
CA GLY A 85 3.60 0.59 10.47
C GLY A 85 3.68 -0.84 9.93
N ILE A 86 4.85 -1.46 9.96
CA ILE A 86 5.07 -2.86 9.57
C ILE A 86 4.19 -3.79 10.41
N TYR A 87 4.20 -3.63 11.74
CA TYR A 87 3.44 -4.48 12.64
C TYR A 87 1.94 -4.39 12.36
N LEU A 88 1.38 -3.18 12.30
CA LEU A 88 -0.04 -2.97 12.05
C LEU A 88 -0.45 -3.38 10.64
N PHE A 89 0.39 -3.13 9.63
CA PHE A 89 0.14 -3.60 8.26
C PHE A 89 0.05 -5.12 8.20
N ALA A 90 1.00 -5.83 8.83
CA ALA A 90 1.01 -7.29 8.88
C ALA A 90 -0.16 -7.85 9.71
N ALA A 91 -0.48 -7.24 10.86
CA ALA A 91 -1.60 -7.66 11.70
C ALA A 91 -2.96 -7.44 11.00
N GLY A 92 -3.13 -6.30 10.32
CA GLY A 92 -4.33 -5.97 9.56
C GLY A 92 -4.51 -6.90 8.36
N SER A 93 -3.47 -7.07 7.53
CA SER A 93 -3.50 -8.00 6.40
C SER A 93 -3.74 -9.44 6.84
N GLY A 94 -3.06 -9.88 7.91
CA GLY A 94 -3.25 -11.20 8.51
C GLY A 94 -4.69 -11.47 8.95
N THR A 95 -5.26 -10.50 9.67
CA THR A 95 -6.62 -10.60 10.19
C THR A 95 -7.65 -10.55 9.06
N HIS A 96 -7.43 -9.67 8.07
CA HIS A 96 -8.33 -9.50 6.92
C HIS A 96 -8.46 -10.81 6.13
N GLU A 97 -7.36 -11.41 5.68
CA GLU A 97 -7.45 -12.63 4.85
C GLU A 97 -8.07 -13.81 5.60
N PHE A 98 -7.76 -13.94 6.90
CA PHE A 98 -8.36 -14.98 7.72
C PHE A 98 -9.86 -14.73 7.95
N ALA A 99 -10.25 -13.50 8.27
CA ALA A 99 -11.65 -13.15 8.45
C ALA A 99 -12.44 -13.27 7.14
N ASN A 100 -11.86 -12.88 6.00
CA ASN A 100 -12.45 -13.03 4.68
C ASN A 100 -12.72 -14.49 4.33
N TYR A 101 -11.79 -15.38 4.68
CA TYR A 101 -12.01 -16.81 4.54
C TYR A 101 -13.20 -17.31 5.38
N LEU A 102 -13.26 -16.91 6.65
CA LEU A 102 -14.36 -17.27 7.54
C LEU A 102 -15.69 -16.69 7.04
N HIS A 103 -15.69 -15.46 6.54
CA HIS A 103 -16.84 -14.79 5.95
C HIS A 103 -17.37 -15.60 4.78
N PHE A 104 -16.49 -15.93 3.83
CA PHE A 104 -16.83 -16.77 2.68
C PHE A 104 -17.44 -18.12 3.10
N LYS A 105 -16.91 -18.78 4.13
CA LYS A 105 -17.29 -20.14 4.53
C LYS A 105 -18.55 -20.20 5.40
N PHE A 106 -18.73 -19.27 6.33
CA PHE A 106 -19.72 -19.40 7.41
C PHE A 106 -20.88 -18.40 7.35
N CYS A 107 -20.74 -17.28 6.63
CA CYS A 107 -21.73 -16.20 6.65
C CYS A 107 -22.77 -16.25 5.52
N ARG A 108 -22.60 -17.10 4.50
CA ARG A 108 -23.48 -17.13 3.32
C ARG A 108 -24.93 -17.52 3.64
N ALA A 109 -25.14 -18.39 4.61
CA ALA A 109 -26.46 -18.93 4.93
C ALA A 109 -27.23 -18.08 5.96
N ASP A 110 -26.53 -17.43 6.89
CA ASP A 110 -27.13 -16.59 7.93
C ASP A 110 -26.21 -15.43 8.34
N ILE A 111 -26.41 -14.30 7.66
CA ILE A 111 -25.69 -13.05 7.93
C ILE A 111 -26.10 -12.39 9.25
N THR A 112 -27.24 -12.78 9.82
CA THR A 112 -27.80 -12.14 11.02
C THR A 112 -27.30 -12.76 12.32
N SER A 113 -26.72 -13.97 12.23
CA SER A 113 -26.12 -14.68 13.35
C SER A 113 -25.05 -13.85 14.07
N ALA A 114 -24.94 -14.04 15.37
CA ALA A 114 -23.93 -13.35 16.17
C ALA A 114 -22.50 -13.66 15.69
N LEU A 115 -22.23 -14.92 15.31
CA LEU A 115 -20.95 -15.33 14.76
C LEU A 115 -20.63 -14.58 13.46
N CYS A 116 -21.59 -14.49 12.54
CA CYS A 116 -21.34 -13.82 11.27
C CYS A 116 -21.10 -12.32 11.45
N LYS A 117 -21.84 -11.65 12.34
CA LYS A 117 -21.59 -10.24 12.68
C LYS A 117 -20.18 -9.99 13.21
N ILE A 118 -19.66 -10.91 14.05
CA ILE A 118 -18.28 -10.83 14.54
C ILE A 118 -17.28 -10.99 13.38
N ILE A 119 -17.52 -11.96 12.49
CA ILE A 119 -16.64 -12.21 11.34
C ILE A 119 -16.62 -10.99 10.40
N ILE A 120 -17.78 -10.48 10.00
CA ILE A 120 -17.92 -9.29 9.13
C ILE A 120 -17.22 -8.08 9.75
N TYR A 121 -17.40 -7.84 11.05
CA TYR A 121 -16.72 -6.73 11.72
C TYR A 121 -15.19 -6.87 11.68
N ASN A 122 -14.67 -8.10 11.86
CA ASN A 122 -13.23 -8.34 11.78
C ASN A 122 -12.71 -8.22 10.35
N ASP A 123 -13.48 -8.64 9.36
CA ASP A 123 -13.13 -8.56 7.94
C ASP A 123 -13.20 -7.12 7.43
N ASP A 124 -14.38 -6.50 7.42
CA ASP A 124 -14.63 -5.27 6.68
C ASP A 124 -14.32 -3.99 7.46
N GLN A 125 -14.17 -4.07 8.79
CA GLN A 125 -13.95 -2.89 9.64
C GLN A 125 -12.62 -2.94 10.39
N PHE A 126 -12.51 -3.81 11.38
CA PHE A 126 -11.36 -3.81 12.29
C PHE A 126 -10.03 -4.04 11.57
N SER A 127 -9.96 -5.07 10.71
CA SER A 127 -8.73 -5.38 9.98
C SER A 127 -8.34 -4.25 9.02
N HIS A 128 -9.31 -3.61 8.35
CA HIS A 128 -9.10 -2.46 7.48
C HIS A 128 -8.55 -1.26 8.26
N TYR A 129 -9.10 -0.91 9.42
CA TYR A 129 -8.55 0.17 10.24
C TYR A 129 -7.10 -0.10 10.67
N VAL A 130 -6.82 -1.31 11.14
CA VAL A 130 -5.47 -1.72 11.56
C VAL A 130 -4.50 -1.68 10.36
N TYR A 131 -4.93 -2.22 9.22
CA TYR A 131 -4.19 -2.19 7.96
C TYR A 131 -3.89 -0.76 7.52
N TYR A 132 -4.89 0.12 7.49
CA TYR A 132 -4.76 1.49 7.01
C TYR A 132 -3.85 2.35 7.88
N ILE A 133 -3.93 2.21 9.21
CA ILE A 133 -2.99 2.88 10.11
C ILE A 133 -1.58 2.39 9.83
N GLY A 134 -1.39 1.08 9.68
CA GLY A 134 -0.09 0.49 9.32
C GLY A 134 0.46 1.05 8.01
N PHE A 135 -0.36 1.01 6.96
CA PHE A 135 -0.07 1.53 5.63
C PHE A 135 0.30 3.03 5.65
N ILE A 136 -0.45 3.86 6.37
CA ILE A 136 -0.15 5.30 6.49
C ILE A 136 1.21 5.50 7.17
N LEU A 137 1.48 4.82 8.27
CA LEU A 137 2.75 4.95 8.99
C LEU A 137 3.96 4.50 8.13
N LEU A 138 3.80 3.43 7.36
CA LEU A 138 4.81 2.99 6.38
C LEU A 138 5.10 4.08 5.34
N ASN A 139 4.07 4.67 4.74
CA ASN A 139 4.23 5.70 3.71
C ASN A 139 4.79 7.00 4.31
N ILE A 140 4.24 7.46 5.44
CA ILE A 140 4.71 8.66 6.17
C ILE A 140 6.19 8.53 6.48
N SER A 141 6.61 7.41 7.08
CA SER A 141 8.02 7.21 7.44
C SER A 141 8.94 7.34 6.23
N LEU A 142 8.65 6.67 5.10
CA LEU A 142 9.45 6.77 3.88
C LEU A 142 9.45 8.18 3.26
N MET A 143 8.28 8.81 3.17
CA MET A 143 8.13 10.14 2.60
C MET A 143 8.94 11.18 3.38
N PHE A 144 8.84 11.17 4.72
CA PHE A 144 9.61 12.08 5.55
C PHE A 144 11.10 11.76 5.53
N LEU A 145 11.49 10.47 5.52
CA LEU A 145 12.90 10.10 5.41
C LEU A 145 13.52 10.66 4.13
N GLU A 146 12.87 10.54 2.97
CA GLU A 146 13.42 11.11 1.73
C GLU A 146 13.33 12.65 1.71
N TYR A 147 12.26 13.23 2.23
CA TYR A 147 12.11 14.68 2.33
C TYR A 147 13.25 15.33 3.14
N PHE A 148 13.65 14.71 4.26
CA PHE A 148 14.77 15.17 5.09
C PHE A 148 16.15 14.72 4.59
N VAL A 149 16.21 13.69 3.75
CA VAL A 149 17.45 13.19 3.11
C VAL A 149 17.28 13.21 1.59
N PRO A 150 17.15 14.40 0.97
CA PRO A 150 17.09 14.49 -0.48
C PRO A 150 18.40 13.98 -1.08
N ARG A 151 18.32 13.43 -2.30
CA ARG A 151 19.53 12.96 -2.99
C ARG A 151 20.50 14.12 -3.23
N SER A 152 21.80 13.83 -3.12
CA SER A 152 22.86 14.82 -3.37
C SER A 152 22.94 15.30 -4.82
N LYS A 153 22.52 14.44 -5.76
CA LYS A 153 22.47 14.74 -7.20
C LYS A 153 21.05 14.62 -7.71
N ASP A 154 20.71 15.52 -8.61
CA ASP A 154 19.43 15.51 -9.32
C ASP A 154 19.30 14.23 -10.15
N VAL A 155 18.09 13.70 -10.16
CA VAL A 155 17.70 12.55 -10.96
C VAL A 155 17.45 13.03 -12.39
N SER A 156 18.05 12.34 -13.36
CA SER A 156 17.84 12.69 -14.77
C SER A 156 16.37 12.51 -15.20
N GLN A 157 15.93 13.30 -16.17
CA GLN A 157 14.56 13.23 -16.70
C GLN A 157 14.18 11.83 -17.19
N LYS A 158 15.12 11.11 -17.82
CA LYS A 158 14.94 9.71 -18.23
C LYS A 158 14.58 8.81 -17.03
N ASN A 159 15.23 9.00 -15.88
CA ASN A 159 14.91 8.22 -14.69
C ASN A 159 13.55 8.61 -14.11
N LEU A 160 13.20 9.89 -14.10
CA LEU A 160 11.87 10.33 -13.66
C LEU A 160 10.78 9.73 -14.56
N PHE A 161 10.97 9.73 -15.87
CA PHE A 161 10.03 9.08 -16.81
C PHE A 161 9.79 7.60 -16.45
N PHE A 162 10.84 6.83 -16.16
CA PHE A 162 10.68 5.44 -15.73
C PHE A 162 10.00 5.30 -14.36
N ILE A 163 10.26 6.23 -13.43
CA ILE A 163 9.54 6.27 -12.15
C ILE A 163 8.06 6.56 -12.38
N THR A 164 7.71 7.49 -13.27
CA THR A 164 6.32 7.78 -13.64
C THR A 164 5.66 6.54 -14.22
N LEU A 165 6.27 5.89 -15.22
CA LEU A 165 5.73 4.65 -15.80
C LEU A 165 5.53 3.55 -14.76
N ASN A 166 6.48 3.37 -13.85
CA ASN A 166 6.35 2.40 -12.77
C ASN A 166 5.22 2.78 -11.79
N SER A 167 5.09 4.06 -11.48
CA SER A 167 4.04 4.57 -10.57
C SER A 167 2.62 4.36 -11.11
N LEU A 168 2.47 4.31 -12.45
CA LEU A 168 1.17 4.00 -13.07
C LEU A 168 0.69 2.58 -12.75
N VAL A 169 1.59 1.61 -12.52
CA VAL A 169 1.19 0.25 -12.11
C VAL A 169 0.52 0.28 -10.74
N ILE A 170 1.10 1.04 -9.80
CA ILE A 170 0.49 1.25 -8.47
C ILE A 170 -0.80 2.05 -8.59
N ALA A 171 -0.83 3.09 -9.43
CA ALA A 171 -2.03 3.87 -9.66
C ALA A 171 -3.20 3.01 -10.19
N LEU A 172 -2.91 2.09 -11.11
CA LEU A 172 -3.89 1.14 -11.61
C LEU A 172 -4.36 0.16 -10.54
N GLY A 173 -3.46 -0.29 -9.64
CA GLY A 173 -3.84 -1.10 -8.49
C GLY A 173 -4.79 -0.36 -7.53
N ILE A 174 -4.49 0.91 -7.22
CA ILE A 174 -5.37 1.78 -6.43
C ILE A 174 -6.72 1.94 -7.13
N PHE A 175 -6.72 2.29 -8.42
CA PHE A 175 -7.93 2.43 -9.20
C PHE A 175 -8.77 1.16 -9.21
N ALA A 176 -8.16 0.00 -9.45
CA ALA A 176 -8.86 -1.28 -9.51
C ALA A 176 -9.52 -1.64 -8.17
N ASN A 177 -8.87 -1.32 -7.05
CA ASN A 177 -9.44 -1.57 -5.72
C ASN A 177 -10.54 -0.58 -5.35
N LEU A 178 -10.50 0.67 -5.82
CA LEU A 178 -11.43 1.71 -5.37
C LEU A 178 -12.60 1.98 -6.34
N ALA A 179 -12.43 1.72 -7.64
CA ALA A 179 -13.37 2.19 -8.66
C ALA A 179 -14.70 1.40 -8.67
N PHE A 180 -14.65 0.13 -8.27
CA PHE A 180 -15.77 -0.80 -8.47
C PHE A 180 -16.53 -1.18 -7.19
N GLU A 181 -16.05 -0.73 -6.03
CA GLU A 181 -16.62 -1.07 -4.71
C GLU A 181 -17.01 0.21 -3.94
N GLU A 182 -17.94 0.11 -3.00
CA GLU A 182 -18.23 1.17 -2.02
C GLU A 182 -17.07 1.24 -1.03
N ALA A 183 -16.17 2.21 -1.24
CA ALA A 183 -14.82 2.22 -0.68
C ALA A 183 -14.47 3.62 -0.16
N PHE A 184 -15.44 4.28 0.48
CA PHE A 184 -15.25 5.62 1.03
C PHE A 184 -14.07 5.68 2.01
N LEU A 185 -13.94 4.66 2.86
CA LEU A 185 -12.89 4.60 3.87
C LEU A 185 -11.50 4.53 3.23
N ASP A 186 -11.37 3.70 2.21
CA ASP A 186 -10.15 3.49 1.43
C ASP A 186 -9.77 4.79 0.70
N LEU A 187 -10.74 5.42 0.03
CA LEU A 187 -10.57 6.71 -0.65
C LEU A 187 -10.07 7.79 0.32
N PHE A 188 -10.61 7.84 1.53
CA PHE A 188 -10.16 8.77 2.56
C PHE A 188 -8.69 8.55 2.92
N PHE A 189 -8.29 7.32 3.24
CA PHE A 189 -6.92 7.03 3.67
C PHE A 189 -5.89 7.24 2.54
N PHE A 190 -6.18 6.76 1.32
CA PHE A 190 -5.31 7.02 0.17
C PHE A 190 -5.29 8.51 -0.20
N GLY A 191 -6.41 9.22 -0.03
CA GLY A 191 -6.50 10.68 -0.21
C GLY A 191 -5.61 11.45 0.76
N VAL A 192 -5.55 11.05 2.03
CA VAL A 192 -4.63 11.65 3.01
C VAL A 192 -3.17 11.46 2.60
N VAL A 193 -2.80 10.26 2.14
CA VAL A 193 -1.43 10.00 1.65
C VAL A 193 -1.13 10.81 0.38
N MET A 194 -2.09 10.91 -0.54
CA MET A 194 -1.98 11.75 -1.74
C MET A 194 -1.72 13.21 -1.34
N LEU A 195 -2.56 13.81 -0.50
CA LEU A 195 -2.41 15.20 -0.08
C LEU A 195 -1.08 15.47 0.63
N LEU A 196 -0.67 14.57 1.53
CA LEU A 196 0.62 14.68 2.21
C LEU A 196 1.79 14.59 1.23
N SER A 197 1.76 13.64 0.30
CA SER A 197 2.83 13.46 -0.69
C SER A 197 2.98 14.68 -1.60
N LEU A 198 1.86 15.24 -2.08
CA LEU A 198 1.84 16.47 -2.89
C LEU A 198 2.33 17.67 -2.08
N TYR A 199 1.86 17.82 -0.83
CA TYR A 199 2.31 18.89 0.06
C TYR A 199 3.83 18.85 0.25
N LEU A 200 4.39 17.69 0.61
CA LEU A 200 5.84 17.55 0.81
C LEU A 200 6.63 17.79 -0.49
N LEU A 201 6.11 17.33 -1.64
CA LEU A 201 6.77 17.47 -2.93
C LEU A 201 6.80 18.93 -3.40
N PHE A 202 5.73 19.69 -3.17
CA PHE A 202 5.60 21.08 -3.62
C PHE A 202 6.05 22.13 -2.61
N LYS A 203 6.17 21.77 -1.32
CA LYS A 203 6.66 22.69 -0.29
C LYS A 203 8.02 23.30 -0.65
N ASP A 204 8.92 22.49 -1.20
CA ASP A 204 10.24 22.91 -1.66
C ASP A 204 10.43 22.60 -3.16
N ARG A 205 9.77 23.35 -4.04
CA ARG A 205 9.74 23.13 -5.52
C ARG A 205 11.11 22.84 -6.16
N LYS A 206 12.21 23.36 -5.59
CA LYS A 206 13.59 23.14 -6.07
C LYS A 206 14.13 21.72 -5.79
N LYS A 207 13.41 20.87 -5.04
CA LYS A 207 13.86 19.54 -4.62
C LYS A 207 13.19 18.37 -5.35
N VAL A 208 12.23 18.60 -6.26
CA VAL A 208 11.49 17.50 -6.93
C VAL A 208 12.44 16.50 -7.60
N PHE A 209 13.46 16.99 -8.30
CA PHE A 209 14.47 16.13 -8.95
C PHE A 209 15.37 15.37 -7.97
N ARG A 210 15.33 15.69 -6.67
CA ARG A 210 16.11 15.02 -5.61
C ARG A 210 15.26 14.10 -4.74
N LEU A 211 13.95 14.02 -5.00
CA LEU A 211 12.97 13.27 -4.21
C LEU A 211 12.24 12.23 -5.06
N PRO A 212 12.94 11.28 -5.71
CA PRO A 212 12.32 10.31 -6.63
C PRO A 212 11.30 9.38 -5.97
N VAL A 213 11.46 9.01 -4.70
CA VAL A 213 10.50 8.14 -4.00
C VAL A 213 9.24 8.90 -3.61
N LEU A 214 9.37 10.13 -3.13
CA LEU A 214 8.23 11.01 -2.87
C LEU A 214 7.49 11.35 -4.15
N TYR A 215 8.22 11.60 -5.25
CA TYR A 215 7.63 11.78 -6.57
C TYR A 215 6.87 10.53 -7.03
N TYR A 216 7.42 9.33 -6.79
CA TYR A 216 6.73 8.07 -7.07
C TYR A 216 5.40 7.97 -6.34
N PHE A 217 5.38 8.21 -5.01
CA PHE A 217 4.15 8.20 -4.21
C PHE A 217 3.16 9.27 -4.65
N ALA A 218 3.62 10.50 -4.86
CA ALA A 218 2.75 11.58 -5.31
C ALA A 218 2.11 11.25 -6.67
N SER A 219 2.89 10.71 -7.61
CA SER A 219 2.39 10.30 -8.93
C SER A 219 1.39 9.15 -8.81
N SER A 220 1.72 8.08 -8.09
CA SER A 220 0.86 6.89 -7.99
C SER A 220 -0.47 7.20 -7.29
N TYR A 221 -0.44 7.84 -6.13
CA TYR A 221 -1.65 8.16 -5.38
C TYR A 221 -2.50 9.21 -6.08
N THR A 222 -1.89 10.24 -6.68
CA THR A 222 -2.67 11.26 -7.40
C THR A 222 -3.39 10.68 -8.60
N VAL A 223 -2.69 9.92 -9.46
CA VAL A 223 -3.32 9.33 -10.63
C VAL A 223 -4.38 8.31 -10.21
N GLY A 224 -4.10 7.44 -9.23
CA GLY A 224 -5.06 6.44 -8.76
C GLY A 224 -6.32 7.06 -8.15
N ILE A 225 -6.18 8.04 -7.27
CA ILE A 225 -7.32 8.67 -6.58
C ILE A 225 -8.12 9.57 -7.51
N VAL A 226 -7.47 10.42 -8.31
CA VAL A 226 -8.18 11.30 -9.23
C VAL A 226 -8.90 10.49 -10.30
N SER A 227 -8.29 9.45 -10.86
CA SER A 227 -8.97 8.59 -11.84
C SER A 227 -10.18 7.86 -11.23
N THR A 228 -10.07 7.40 -9.98
CA THR A 228 -11.19 6.79 -9.24
C THR A 228 -12.34 7.78 -9.07
N ILE A 229 -12.06 8.99 -8.58
CA ILE A 229 -13.09 10.02 -8.37
C ILE A 229 -13.77 10.38 -9.69
N VAL A 230 -12.99 10.60 -10.75
CA VAL A 230 -13.53 10.92 -12.09
C VAL A 230 -14.41 9.78 -12.61
N TYR A 231 -13.97 8.53 -12.46
CA TYR A 231 -14.74 7.37 -12.87
C TYR A 231 -16.08 7.29 -12.13
N LYS A 232 -16.06 7.34 -10.79
CA LYS A 232 -17.28 7.26 -9.97
C LYS A 232 -18.27 8.39 -10.28
N LEU A 233 -17.77 9.62 -10.47
CA LEU A 233 -18.61 10.75 -10.88
C LEU A 233 -19.20 10.56 -12.28
N ALA A 234 -18.45 9.98 -13.21
CA ALA A 234 -18.91 9.73 -14.58
C ALA A 234 -19.92 8.59 -14.69
N THR A 235 -19.82 7.57 -13.83
CA THR A 235 -20.71 6.38 -13.85
C THR A 235 -21.85 6.46 -12.84
N GLY A 236 -21.82 7.42 -11.91
CA GLY A 236 -22.76 7.49 -10.80
C GLY A 236 -22.57 6.38 -9.76
N THR A 237 -21.39 5.74 -9.74
CA THR A 237 -21.06 4.72 -8.73
C THR A 237 -20.93 5.40 -7.35
N PRO A 238 -21.58 4.90 -6.29
CA PRO A 238 -21.45 5.45 -4.95
C PRO A 238 -19.99 5.41 -4.44
N PHE A 239 -19.65 6.35 -3.56
CA PHE A 239 -18.30 6.48 -3.00
C PHE A 239 -18.00 5.42 -1.98
#